data_AF-A0AB35ALF4-F1
#
_entry.id   AF-A0AB35ALF4-F1
#
_cell.length_a   1.000
_cell.length_b   1.000
_cell.length_c   1.000
_cell.angle_alpha   90.00
_cell.angle_beta   90.00
_cell.angle_gamma   90.00
#
_symmetry.space_group_name_H-M   'P 1'
#
loop_
_entity.id
_entity.type
_entity.pdbx_description
1 polymer ?
#
loop_
_entity_poly.entity_id
_entity_poly.type
_entity_poly.pdbx_seq_one_letter_code
_entity_poly.pdbx_strand_id
1 'polypeptide(L)'
;MLENGYVPSVDIQVVEDFTVEIAEFHSKNNRHMRIDEISPKFKSMFRKKDARIYYVITFNELQGILSNHGCSLRNPHRNYIDVYNGENKVSQIGFPGWKNEVTRNAISTVRKTTGLTADNGYDAQVFFKDADPLNILIGEYEEPLRRLADR
;
A
#
# COMPACT_ATOMS: atom_id res chain seq x y z
N MET A 1 -2.57 -12.80 9.15
CA MET A 1 -2.39 -11.39 9.58
C MET A 1 -0.91 -11.18 9.86
N LEU A 2 -0.23 -10.25 9.16
CA LEU A 2 1.22 -10.03 9.31
C LEU A 2 1.52 -9.30 10.63
N GLU A 3 1.97 -10.04 11.64
CA GLU A 3 2.22 -9.57 13.03
C GLU A 3 3.37 -8.55 13.19
N ASN A 4 4.17 -8.26 12.15
CA ASN A 4 5.49 -7.63 12.37
C ASN A 4 5.62 -6.16 11.93
N GLY A 5 4.58 -5.52 11.37
CA GLY A 5 4.64 -4.07 11.06
C GLY A 5 5.60 -3.68 9.93
N TYR A 6 5.89 -4.58 8.99
CA TYR A 6 6.68 -4.33 7.78
C TYR A 6 5.81 -4.41 6.52
N VAL A 7 6.18 -3.66 5.48
CA VAL A 7 5.55 -3.64 4.16
C VAL A 7 6.62 -3.61 3.06
N PRO A 8 6.39 -4.19 1.87
CA PRO A 8 7.29 -4.09 0.74
C PRO A 8 7.61 -2.64 0.38
N SER A 9 8.81 -2.43 -0.11
CA SER A 9 9.28 -1.16 -0.68
C SER A 9 9.73 -1.30 -2.13
N VAL A 10 9.53 -2.47 -2.72
CA VAL A 10 9.87 -2.81 -4.10
C VAL A 10 8.63 -3.35 -4.78
N ASP A 11 8.63 -3.30 -6.11
CA ASP A 11 7.63 -3.95 -6.95
C ASP A 11 7.59 -5.45 -6.64
N ILE A 12 6.39 -6.04 -6.76
CA ILE A 12 6.17 -7.44 -6.52
C ILE A 12 7.08 -8.35 -7.35
N GLN A 13 7.34 -7.98 -8.61
CA GLN A 13 8.21 -8.71 -9.52
C GLN A 13 9.62 -8.89 -8.96
N VAL A 14 10.11 -7.92 -8.20
CA VAL A 14 11.44 -7.98 -7.57
C VAL A 14 11.50 -9.06 -6.48
N VAL A 15 10.38 -9.26 -5.77
CA VAL A 15 10.26 -10.33 -4.78
C VAL A 15 10.14 -11.69 -5.47
N GLU A 16 9.35 -11.77 -6.54
CA GLU A 16 9.21 -12.99 -7.37
C GLU A 16 10.55 -13.44 -7.94
N ASP A 17 11.26 -12.54 -8.62
CA ASP A 17 12.56 -12.81 -9.21
C ASP A 17 13.55 -13.34 -8.18
N PHE A 18 13.51 -12.80 -6.97
CA PHE A 18 14.39 -13.28 -5.90
C PHE A 18 13.99 -14.66 -5.37
N THR A 19 12.71 -15.00 -5.32
CA THR A 19 12.29 -16.37 -4.99
C THR A 19 12.71 -17.38 -6.06
N VAL A 20 12.67 -16.99 -7.34
CA VAL A 20 13.19 -17.79 -8.46
C VAL A 20 14.70 -17.97 -8.31
N GLU A 21 15.44 -16.93 -7.98
CA GLU A 21 16.89 -16.99 -7.74
C GLU A 21 17.25 -17.99 -6.63
N ILE A 22 16.48 -18.02 -5.53
CA ILE A 22 16.67 -18.99 -4.43
C ILE A 22 16.46 -20.43 -4.94
N ALA A 23 15.44 -20.67 -5.77
CA ALA A 23 15.17 -21.98 -6.34
C ALA A 23 16.25 -22.41 -7.35
N GLU A 24 16.66 -21.52 -8.24
CA GLU A 24 17.73 -21.75 -9.21
C GLU A 24 19.09 -22.00 -8.54
N PHE A 25 19.34 -21.37 -7.39
CA PHE A 25 20.57 -21.52 -6.65
C PHE A 25 20.85 -22.99 -6.31
N HIS A 26 19.82 -23.73 -5.90
CA HIS A 26 19.95 -25.17 -5.63
C HIS A 26 20.37 -25.94 -6.88
N SER A 27 19.71 -25.68 -8.02
CA SER A 27 20.03 -26.35 -9.28
C SER A 27 21.46 -26.10 -9.75
N LYS A 28 22.02 -24.91 -9.48
CA LYS A 28 23.37 -24.54 -9.92
C LYS A 28 24.47 -24.98 -8.95
N ASN A 29 24.17 -25.06 -7.66
CA ASN A 29 25.18 -25.24 -6.61
C ASN A 29 25.05 -26.57 -5.85
N ASN A 30 24.04 -27.39 -6.16
CA ASN A 30 23.73 -28.65 -5.47
C ASN A 30 23.64 -28.50 -3.93
N ARG A 31 23.20 -27.32 -3.48
CA ARG A 31 22.92 -26.99 -2.09
C ARG A 31 21.88 -25.87 -2.01
N HIS A 32 21.11 -25.82 -0.93
CA HIS A 32 20.20 -24.71 -0.68
C HIS A 32 20.96 -23.45 -0.21
N MET A 33 20.39 -22.30 -0.55
CA MET A 33 20.82 -21.02 0.01
C MET A 33 20.47 -20.99 1.50
N ARG A 34 21.41 -20.55 2.34
CA ARG A 34 21.20 -20.47 3.79
C ARG A 34 20.43 -19.21 4.17
N ILE A 35 19.83 -19.21 5.36
CA ILE A 35 19.05 -18.07 5.86
C ILE A 35 19.90 -16.79 5.98
N ASP A 36 21.18 -16.90 6.35
CA ASP A 36 22.13 -15.78 6.42
C ASP A 36 22.46 -15.19 5.04
N GLU A 37 22.35 -16.00 3.97
CA GLU A 37 22.55 -15.58 2.58
C GLU A 37 21.27 -14.90 2.02
N ILE A 38 20.08 -15.40 2.40
CA ILE A 38 18.78 -14.86 1.94
C ILE A 38 18.38 -13.58 2.68
N SER A 39 18.52 -13.61 4.02
CA SER A 39 17.94 -12.60 4.92
C SER A 39 18.32 -11.15 4.60
N PRO A 40 19.59 -10.80 4.27
CA PRO A 40 19.96 -9.41 4.00
C PRO A 40 19.22 -8.83 2.79
N LYS A 41 19.20 -9.58 1.68
CA LYS A 41 18.53 -9.17 0.44
C LYS A 41 17.02 -9.15 0.63
N PHE A 42 16.45 -10.18 1.26
CA PHE A 42 15.02 -10.21 1.57
C PHE A 42 14.62 -9.03 2.47
N LYS A 43 15.33 -8.74 3.56
CA LYS A 43 15.05 -7.60 4.44
C LYS A 43 15.10 -6.25 3.75
N SER A 44 15.99 -6.06 2.76
CA SER A 44 16.08 -4.80 2.00
C SER A 44 14.85 -4.52 1.13
N MET A 45 14.05 -5.55 0.81
CA MET A 45 12.81 -5.43 0.03
C MET A 45 11.63 -4.96 0.87
N PHE A 46 11.76 -4.92 2.20
CA PHE A 46 10.70 -4.51 3.11
C PHE A 46 11.14 -3.32 3.97
N ARG A 47 10.21 -2.41 4.20
CA ARG A 47 10.36 -1.27 5.11
C ARG A 47 9.39 -1.37 6.27
N LYS A 48 9.63 -0.61 7.34
CA LYS A 48 8.64 -0.47 8.42
C LYS A 48 7.40 0.26 7.89
N LYS A 49 6.22 -0.19 8.31
CA LYS A 49 4.92 0.44 8.04
C LYS A 49 4.98 1.90 8.47
N ASP A 50 4.72 2.83 7.56
CA ASP A 50 4.73 4.25 7.88
C ASP A 50 3.34 4.68 8.36
N ALA A 51 3.23 4.92 9.67
CA ALA A 51 2.02 5.42 10.30
C ALA A 51 1.89 6.96 10.21
N ARG A 52 2.90 7.68 9.68
CA ARG A 52 2.89 9.14 9.64
C ARG A 52 1.91 9.65 8.59
N ILE A 53 0.85 10.31 9.06
CA ILE A 53 -0.20 10.93 8.24
C ILE A 53 0.27 12.27 7.62
N TYR A 54 1.48 12.74 7.91
CA TYR A 54 1.94 14.08 7.55
C TYR A 54 2.59 14.15 6.17
N TYR A 55 1.76 14.09 5.13
CA TYR A 55 2.07 14.75 3.86
C TYR A 55 1.07 15.89 3.69
N VAL A 56 1.58 17.09 3.51
CA VAL A 56 0.75 18.25 3.20
C VAL A 56 0.41 18.16 1.72
N ILE A 57 -0.87 17.91 1.42
CA ILE A 57 -1.39 17.81 0.05
C ILE A 57 -2.61 18.72 -0.09
N THR A 58 -2.87 19.15 -1.32
CA THR A 58 -4.03 19.93 -1.72
C THR A 58 -5.22 19.02 -2.04
N PHE A 59 -6.43 19.59 -2.09
CA PHE A 59 -7.62 18.84 -2.52
C PHE A 59 -7.50 18.31 -3.96
N ASN A 60 -6.77 19.01 -4.82
CA ASN A 60 -6.53 18.58 -6.20
C ASN A 60 -5.66 17.33 -6.26
N GLU A 61 -4.60 17.27 -5.45
CA GLU A 61 -3.75 16.09 -5.32
C GLU A 61 -4.51 14.93 -4.68
N LEU A 62 -5.33 15.22 -3.65
CA LEU A 62 -6.19 14.22 -3.02
C LEU A 62 -7.19 13.61 -4.03
N GLN A 63 -7.78 14.42 -4.91
CA GLN A 63 -8.65 13.92 -5.97
C GLN A 63 -7.91 12.97 -6.91
N GLY A 64 -6.67 13.29 -7.30
CA GLY A 64 -5.84 12.41 -8.13
C GLY A 64 -5.61 11.05 -7.48
N ILE A 65 -5.15 11.06 -6.22
CA ILE A 65 -4.92 9.83 -5.43
C ILE A 65 -6.20 9.00 -5.33
N LEU A 66 -7.33 9.62 -4.98
CA LEU A 66 -8.59 8.90 -4.83
C LEU A 66 -9.07 8.27 -6.14
N SER A 67 -8.87 8.96 -7.27
CA SER A 67 -9.29 8.49 -8.58
C SER A 67 -8.58 7.19 -8.97
N ASN A 68 -7.29 7.04 -8.60
CA ASN A 68 -6.52 5.80 -8.83
C ASN A 68 -7.09 4.60 -8.04
N HIS A 69 -7.94 4.83 -7.05
CA HIS A 69 -8.52 3.80 -6.19
C HIS A 69 -10.05 3.75 -6.28
N GLY A 70 -10.64 4.21 -7.39
CA GLY A 70 -12.10 4.17 -7.59
C GLY A 70 -12.90 5.06 -6.64
N CYS A 71 -12.23 5.98 -5.95
CA CYS A 71 -12.83 6.95 -5.05
C CYS A 71 -12.81 8.35 -5.67
N SER A 72 -13.59 9.29 -5.14
CA SER A 72 -13.59 10.67 -5.66
C SER A 72 -14.16 11.68 -4.69
N LEU A 73 -13.82 12.95 -4.91
CA LEU A 73 -14.44 14.11 -4.28
C LEU A 73 -15.42 14.74 -5.28
N ARG A 74 -16.69 14.88 -4.88
CA ARG A 74 -17.76 15.38 -5.76
C ARG A 74 -18.63 16.40 -5.01
N ASN A 75 -19.48 17.10 -5.75
CA ASN A 75 -20.54 17.97 -5.22
C ASN A 75 -20.06 19.03 -4.20
N PRO A 76 -19.11 19.92 -4.55
CA PRO A 76 -18.69 20.98 -3.67
C PRO A 76 -19.85 21.94 -3.36
N HIS A 77 -20.17 22.15 -2.07
CA HIS A 77 -21.26 23.02 -1.64
C HIS A 77 -21.00 23.60 -0.24
N ARG A 78 -21.18 24.93 -0.06
CA ARG A 78 -21.11 25.64 1.23
C ARG A 78 -19.85 25.33 2.05
N ASN A 79 -18.66 25.36 1.42
CA ASN A 79 -17.38 24.98 2.03
C ASN A 79 -17.28 23.51 2.47
N TYR A 80 -18.04 22.62 1.83
CA TYR A 80 -17.92 21.18 2.00
C TYR A 80 -17.80 20.49 0.63
N ILE A 81 -17.24 19.29 0.64
CA ILE A 81 -17.19 18.40 -0.52
C ILE A 81 -17.49 16.98 -0.05
N ASP A 82 -18.19 16.24 -0.91
CA ASP A 82 -18.60 14.88 -0.61
C ASP A 82 -17.53 13.89 -1.05
N VAL A 83 -17.29 12.88 -0.21
CA VAL A 83 -16.35 11.80 -0.47
C VAL A 83 -17.13 10.58 -0.94
N TYR A 84 -16.73 10.03 -2.08
CA TYR A 84 -17.36 8.87 -2.71
C TYR A 84 -16.39 7.69 -2.79
N ASN A 85 -16.91 6.48 -2.57
CA ASN A 85 -16.28 5.20 -2.89
C ASN A 85 -17.16 4.50 -3.95
N GLY A 86 -16.68 4.42 -5.19
CA GLY A 86 -17.54 4.18 -6.35
C GLY A 86 -18.63 5.25 -6.44
N GLU A 87 -19.89 4.82 -6.48
CA GLU A 87 -21.07 5.69 -6.53
C GLU A 87 -21.69 6.00 -5.16
N ASN A 88 -21.18 5.38 -4.10
CA ASN A 88 -21.70 5.58 -2.75
C ASN A 88 -21.02 6.77 -2.09
N LYS A 89 -21.82 7.74 -1.63
CA LYS A 89 -21.33 8.80 -0.73
C LYS A 89 -21.02 8.18 0.63
N VAL A 90 -19.76 8.26 1.05
CA VAL A 90 -19.28 7.67 2.31
C VAL A 90 -18.97 8.71 3.38
N SER A 91 -18.72 9.96 3.00
CA SER A 91 -18.41 11.03 3.95
C SER A 91 -18.59 12.42 3.35
N GLN A 92 -18.39 13.44 4.17
CA GLN A 92 -18.29 14.84 3.77
C GLN A 92 -17.18 15.50 4.59
N ILE A 93 -16.36 16.33 3.94
CA ILE A 93 -15.25 17.04 4.56
C ILE A 93 -15.30 18.53 4.23
N GLY A 94 -14.70 19.37 5.08
CA GLY A 94 -14.55 20.80 4.80
C GLY A 94 -13.72 21.00 3.53
N PHE A 95 -14.12 21.97 2.70
CA PHE A 95 -13.58 22.24 1.38
C PHE A 95 -13.51 23.75 1.13
N PRO A 96 -12.40 24.41 1.50
CA PRO A 96 -12.16 25.81 1.18
C PRO A 96 -11.81 26.04 -0.30
N GLY A 97 -11.51 24.99 -1.06
CA GLY A 97 -11.25 25.03 -2.52
C GLY A 97 -10.11 24.10 -2.95
N TRP A 98 -10.04 23.80 -4.25
CA TRP A 98 -9.15 22.78 -4.82
C TRP A 98 -7.65 22.96 -4.54
N LYS A 99 -7.17 24.21 -4.49
CA LYS A 99 -5.75 24.55 -4.26
C LYS A 99 -5.37 24.63 -2.78
N ASN A 100 -6.32 24.50 -1.87
CA ASN A 100 -6.05 24.57 -0.44
C ASN A 100 -5.56 23.21 0.07
N GLU A 101 -4.79 23.25 1.16
CA GLU A 101 -4.32 22.07 1.86
C GLU A 101 -5.48 21.33 2.53
N VAL A 102 -5.42 19.99 2.48
CA VAL A 102 -6.35 19.13 3.18
C VAL A 102 -5.90 19.00 4.63
N THR A 103 -6.80 19.34 5.55
CA THR A 103 -6.48 19.19 6.98
C THR A 103 -6.22 17.73 7.34
N ARG A 104 -5.36 17.51 8.33
CA ARG A 104 -5.04 16.18 8.85
C ARG A 104 -6.28 15.35 9.21
N ASN A 105 -7.27 15.98 9.83
CA ASN A 105 -8.51 15.31 10.23
C ASN A 105 -9.32 14.89 9.00
N ALA A 106 -9.40 15.74 7.97
CA ALA A 106 -10.07 15.40 6.73
C ALA A 106 -9.39 14.23 6.00
N ILE A 107 -8.05 14.22 5.90
CA ILE A 107 -7.28 13.08 5.37
C ILE A 107 -7.59 11.80 6.16
N SER A 108 -7.56 11.86 7.49
CA SER A 108 -7.85 10.70 8.32
C SER A 108 -9.28 10.19 8.12
N THR A 109 -10.26 11.08 7.99
CA THR A 109 -11.66 10.72 7.74
C THR A 109 -11.79 10.05 6.38
N VAL A 110 -11.26 10.67 5.32
CA VAL A 110 -11.28 10.13 3.96
C VAL A 110 -10.72 8.71 3.95
N ARG A 111 -9.48 8.52 4.40
CA ARG A 111 -8.81 7.21 4.41
C ARG A 111 -9.61 6.13 5.14
N LYS A 112 -10.20 6.46 6.30
CA LYS A 112 -11.03 5.52 7.06
C LYS A 112 -12.31 5.17 6.30
N THR A 113 -13.01 6.16 5.75
CA THR A 113 -14.30 5.97 5.07
C THR A 113 -14.18 5.32 3.69
N THR A 114 -13.06 5.50 3.01
CA THR A 114 -12.79 4.86 1.72
C THR A 114 -12.08 3.50 1.87
N GLY A 115 -11.68 3.12 3.08
CA GLY A 115 -10.91 1.91 3.31
C GLY A 115 -9.45 2.00 2.85
N LEU A 116 -8.95 3.17 2.45
CA LEU A 116 -7.56 3.42 2.08
C LEU A 116 -6.67 3.57 3.32
N THR A 117 -6.72 2.53 4.16
CA THR A 117 -6.00 2.42 5.41
C THR A 117 -4.93 1.35 5.30
N ALA A 118 -3.98 1.43 6.24
CA ALA A 118 -2.84 0.54 6.25
C ALA A 118 -3.21 -0.91 6.63
N ASP A 119 -4.41 -1.16 7.15
CA ASP A 119 -4.93 -2.50 7.41
C ASP A 119 -5.47 -3.16 6.14
N ASN A 120 -5.77 -2.36 5.11
CA ASN A 120 -6.19 -2.80 3.78
C ASN A 120 -5.05 -2.70 2.74
N GLY A 121 -3.79 -2.59 3.19
CA GLY A 121 -2.62 -2.50 2.32
C GLY A 121 -2.21 -1.09 1.87
N TYR A 122 -2.98 -0.05 2.22
CA TYR A 122 -2.72 1.35 1.85
C TYR A 122 -2.08 2.12 3.00
N ASP A 123 -0.79 1.86 3.27
CA ASP A 123 -0.05 2.66 4.25
C ASP A 123 0.20 4.10 3.74
N ALA A 124 0.81 4.97 4.57
CA ALA A 124 0.96 6.37 4.17
C ALA A 124 1.80 6.55 2.90
N GLN A 125 2.83 5.74 2.65
CA GLN A 125 3.60 5.88 1.41
C GLN A 125 2.84 5.34 0.22
N VAL A 126 2.12 4.22 0.36
CA VAL A 126 1.24 3.70 -0.70
C VAL A 126 0.19 4.75 -1.08
N PHE A 127 -0.47 5.34 -0.08
CA PHE A 127 -1.53 6.32 -0.31
C PHE A 127 -1.03 7.65 -0.91
N PHE A 128 0.11 8.17 -0.43
CA PHE A 128 0.58 9.50 -0.86
C PHE A 128 1.62 9.47 -1.99
N LYS A 129 2.27 8.35 -2.24
CA LYS A 129 3.39 8.22 -3.19
C LYS A 129 3.20 7.11 -4.23
N ASP A 130 2.00 6.53 -4.32
CA ASP A 130 1.65 5.53 -5.34
C ASP A 130 2.58 4.30 -5.31
N ALA A 131 3.00 3.87 -4.12
CA ALA A 131 3.78 2.65 -3.93
C ALA A 131 2.86 1.41 -3.92
N ASP A 132 3.36 0.23 -4.30
CA ASP A 132 2.53 -0.97 -4.44
C ASP A 132 1.88 -1.45 -3.12
N PRO A 133 0.57 -1.76 -3.11
CA PRO A 133 -0.12 -2.20 -1.91
C PRO A 133 0.18 -3.66 -1.52
N LEU A 134 0.41 -3.87 -0.23
CA LEU A 134 0.79 -5.14 0.41
C LEU A 134 -0.23 -6.30 0.21
N ASN A 135 -1.51 -5.98 -0.04
CA ASN A 135 -2.59 -6.96 -0.07
C ASN A 135 -2.52 -7.92 -1.27
N ILE A 136 -1.76 -7.58 -2.31
CA ILE A 136 -1.53 -8.46 -3.47
C ILE A 136 -0.60 -9.63 -3.09
N LEU A 137 0.34 -9.43 -2.16
CA LEU A 137 1.35 -10.44 -1.78
C LEU A 137 0.82 -11.64 -0.99
N ILE A 138 -0.14 -11.45 -0.08
CA ILE A 138 -0.50 -12.55 0.84
C ILE A 138 -1.33 -13.61 0.11
N GLY A 139 -2.23 -13.20 -0.78
CA GLY A 139 -3.08 -14.12 -1.55
C GLY A 139 -2.29 -14.89 -2.62
N GLU A 140 -1.31 -14.25 -3.26
CA GLU A 140 -0.53 -14.89 -4.33
C GLU A 140 0.57 -15.82 -3.82
N TYR A 141 1.12 -15.59 -2.62
CA TYR A 141 2.29 -16.32 -2.13
C TYR A 141 2.01 -17.45 -1.15
N GLU A 142 0.78 -17.62 -0.66
CA GLU A 142 0.44 -18.74 0.23
C GLU A 142 0.74 -20.09 -0.44
N GLU A 143 0.31 -20.25 -1.70
CA GLU A 143 0.50 -21.49 -2.46
C GLU A 143 1.95 -21.72 -2.94
N PRO A 144 2.66 -20.74 -3.54
CA PRO A 144 4.08 -20.87 -3.86
C PRO A 144 4.97 -21.22 -2.66
N LEU A 145 4.78 -20.56 -1.50
CA LEU A 145 5.56 -20.83 -0.30
C LEU A 145 5.26 -22.22 0.28
N ARG A 146 4.00 -22.65 0.24
CA ARG A 146 3.59 -24.00 0.65
C ARG A 146 4.22 -25.08 -0.24
N ARG A 147 4.22 -24.88 -1.57
CA ARG A 147 4.91 -25.77 -2.51
C ARG A 147 6.41 -25.85 -2.29
N LEU A 148 7.03 -24.77 -1.79
CA LEU A 148 8.45 -24.73 -1.47
C LEU A 148 8.78 -25.42 -0.14
N ALA A 149 7.82 -25.48 0.80
CA ALA A 149 7.97 -26.16 2.09
C ALA A 149 7.71 -27.68 1.99
N ASP A 150 6.86 -28.10 1.04
CA ASP A 150 6.50 -29.50 0.80
C ASP A 150 7.44 -30.24 -0.18
N ARG A 151 8.56 -29.61 -0.59
CA ARG A 151 9.60 -30.18 -1.47
C ARG A 151 10.97 -30.13 -0.82
#